data_AF-A0A455UHD6-F1
#
_entry.id   AF-A0A455UHD6-F1
#
_cell.length_a   1.000
_cell.length_b   1.000
_cell.length_c   1.000
_cell.angle_alpha   90.00
_cell.angle_beta   90.00
_cell.angle_gamma   90.00
#
_symmetry.space_group_name_H-M   'P 1'
#
loop_
_entity.id
_entity.type
_entity.pdbx_description
1 polymer ?
#
loop_
_entity_poly.entity_id
_entity_poly.type
_entity_poly.pdbx_seq_one_letter_code
_entity_poly.pdbx_strand_id
1 'polypeptide(L)'
;MILNGLRGFRIGTYLMAEIVTWARQWPLAEVMKIELSWQDEKPGAHDGNNKVRRDRFYEQFGIEFIPSETESQITARSKYMLAENLTTDDAERAWRLNIQKVNASDWLVDQQRKLEEQEGQIAKLKRKAASLQTTKDRIEAHPYRYAVCRFLTNPLALGCLALVAVAFSLAKEVVS
;
A
#
# COMPACT_ATOMS: atom_id res chain seq x y z
N MET A 1 5.01 -0.95 24.22
CA MET A 1 4.37 -1.51 23.00
C MET A 1 5.40 -1.51 21.89
N ILE A 2 5.95 -2.67 21.53
CA ILE A 2 6.92 -2.76 20.42
C ILE A 2 6.12 -2.92 19.14
N LEU A 3 6.20 -1.94 18.23
CA LEU A 3 5.61 -2.03 16.89
C LEU A 3 6.46 -2.98 16.03
N ASN A 4 6.33 -4.28 16.31
CA ASN A 4 6.96 -5.35 15.52
C ASN A 4 6.47 -5.24 14.08
N GLY A 5 7.40 -5.01 13.14
CA GLY A 5 7.09 -4.80 11.71
C GLY A 5 7.41 -3.40 11.18
N LEU A 6 7.66 -2.40 12.04
CA LEU A 6 8.04 -1.04 11.60
C LEU A 6 9.55 -0.75 11.74
N ARG A 7 10.33 -1.69 12.26
CA ARG A 7 11.79 -1.57 12.33
C ARG A 7 12.35 -1.52 10.90
N GLY A 8 13.25 -0.57 10.64
CA GLY A 8 13.84 -0.39 9.32
C GLY A 8 13.10 0.58 8.40
N PHE A 9 11.87 0.98 8.74
CA PHE A 9 11.10 1.96 7.96
C PHE A 9 11.49 3.42 8.21
N ARG A 10 12.64 3.70 8.82
CA ARG A 10 13.20 5.05 9.02
C ARG A 10 12.27 6.05 9.75
N ILE A 11 11.25 5.57 10.46
CA ILE A 11 10.31 6.41 11.22
C ILE A 11 11.05 7.25 12.26
N GLY A 12 12.01 6.65 12.98
CA GLY A 12 12.83 7.40 13.93
C GLY A 12 13.64 8.53 13.27
N THR A 13 14.20 8.28 12.09
CA THR A 13 14.96 9.29 11.32
C THR A 13 14.05 10.43 10.88
N TYR A 14 12.83 10.11 10.42
CA TYR A 14 11.83 11.11 10.08
C TYR A 14 11.44 11.98 11.29
N LEU A 15 11.08 11.36 12.42
CA LEU A 15 10.68 12.11 13.62
C LEU A 15 11.81 12.98 14.16
N MET A 16 13.04 12.46 14.16
CA MET A 16 14.19 13.24 14.62
C MET A 16 14.51 14.40 13.67
N ALA A 17 14.34 14.24 12.35
CA ALA A 17 14.48 15.35 11.40
C ALA A 17 13.46 16.47 11.68
N GLU A 18 12.23 16.14 12.03
CA GLU A 18 11.22 17.14 12.45
C GLU A 18 11.61 17.81 13.77
N ILE A 19 12.09 17.05 14.75
CA ILE A 19 12.58 17.58 16.04
C ILE A 19 13.74 18.56 15.82
N VAL A 20 14.72 18.20 14.99
CA VAL A 20 15.86 19.06 14.65
C VAL A 20 15.40 20.31 13.91
N THR A 21 14.49 20.16 12.94
CA THR A 21 13.94 21.30 12.20
C THR A 21 13.24 22.29 13.13
N TRP A 22 12.50 21.78 14.12
CA TRP A 22 11.88 22.60 15.16
C TRP A 22 12.92 23.23 16.10
N ALA A 23 13.91 22.47 16.59
CA ALA A 23 14.93 22.98 17.51
C ALA A 23 15.81 24.09 16.90
N ARG A 24 16.10 24.00 15.59
CA ARG A 24 16.89 24.99 14.86
C ARG A 24 16.25 26.39 14.78
N GLN A 25 14.99 26.54 15.21
CA GLN A 25 14.36 27.85 15.39
C GLN A 25 15.04 28.69 16.49
N TRP A 26 15.78 28.05 17.41
CA TRP A 26 16.59 28.70 18.43
C TRP A 26 18.07 28.38 18.24
N PRO A 27 18.77 29.01 17.29
CA PRO A 27 20.12 28.61 16.88
C PRO A 27 21.15 28.65 18.01
N LEU A 28 21.00 29.59 18.94
CA LEU A 28 21.88 29.78 20.10
C LEU A 28 21.52 28.91 21.31
N ALA A 29 20.45 28.12 21.22
CA ALA A 29 20.09 27.21 22.30
C ALA A 29 21.08 26.04 22.37
N GLU A 30 21.45 25.65 23.58
CA GLU A 30 22.30 24.50 23.82
C GLU A 30 21.47 23.22 23.67
N VAL A 31 22.00 22.26 22.90
CA VAL A 31 21.42 20.92 22.84
C VAL A 31 21.70 20.22 24.17
N MET A 32 20.63 19.84 24.87
CA MET A 32 20.75 19.10 26.12
C MET A 32 21.56 17.82 25.91
N LYS A 33 22.51 17.56 26.82
CA LYS A 33 23.38 16.39 26.74
C LYS A 33 22.56 15.10 26.74
N ILE A 34 22.83 14.25 25.76
CA ILE A 34 22.25 12.92 25.65
C ILE A 34 23.20 11.96 26.35
N GLU A 35 22.68 11.18 27.30
CA GLU A 35 23.42 10.15 28.00
C GLU A 35 23.01 8.77 27.48
N LEU A 36 24.00 7.97 27.12
CA LEU A 36 23.81 6.61 26.63
C LEU A 36 23.97 5.64 27.78
N SER A 37 22.94 4.81 27.97
CA SER A 37 22.88 3.86 29.07
C SER A 37 23.72 2.62 28.79
N TRP A 38 24.44 2.15 29.82
CA TRP A 38 25.14 0.86 29.77
C TRP A 38 24.21 -0.31 29.52
N GLN A 39 22.96 -0.24 29.99
CA GLN A 39 21.94 -1.27 29.80
C GLN A 39 21.63 -1.52 28.31
N ASP A 40 21.77 -0.50 27.46
CA ASP A 40 21.49 -0.56 26.02
C ASP A 40 22.67 -1.13 25.20
N GLU A 41 23.86 -1.18 25.79
CA GLU A 41 25.12 -1.59 25.15
C GLU A 41 25.77 -2.83 25.76
N LYS A 42 25.23 -3.36 26.87
CA LYS A 42 25.77 -4.57 27.49
C LYS A 42 25.73 -5.77 26.52
N PRO A 43 26.66 -6.73 26.63
CA PRO A 43 26.66 -7.93 25.82
C PRO A 43 25.30 -8.64 25.83
N GLY A 44 24.76 -8.94 24.65
CA GLY A 44 23.45 -9.58 24.47
C GLY A 44 22.24 -8.62 24.50
N ALA A 45 22.44 -7.32 24.76
CA ALA A 45 21.39 -6.33 24.55
C ALA A 45 21.11 -6.15 23.05
N HIS A 46 19.83 -6.07 22.69
CA HIS A 46 19.37 -5.62 21.38
C HIS A 46 20.18 -6.19 20.20
N ASP A 47 20.24 -7.52 20.08
CA ASP A 47 20.91 -8.25 18.98
C ASP A 47 22.42 -7.98 18.78
N GLY A 48 23.06 -7.26 19.70
CA GLY A 48 24.49 -6.95 19.65
C GLY A 48 24.88 -5.83 18.68
N ASN A 49 23.97 -5.38 17.80
CA ASN A 49 24.24 -4.31 16.82
C ASN A 49 23.67 -2.94 17.23
N ASN A 50 23.13 -2.82 18.44
CA ASN A 50 22.45 -1.60 18.87
C ASN A 50 23.36 -0.38 18.92
N LYS A 51 24.59 -0.54 19.42
CA LYS A 51 25.57 0.55 19.50
C LYS A 51 25.81 1.17 18.12
N VAL A 52 26.22 0.35 17.16
CA VAL A 52 26.52 0.80 15.78
C VAL A 52 25.29 1.43 15.12
N ARG A 53 24.11 0.82 15.30
CA ARG A 53 22.85 1.34 14.73
C ARG A 53 22.45 2.69 15.34
N ARG A 54 22.61 2.86 16.64
CA ARG A 54 22.26 4.07 17.39
C ARG A 54 23.26 5.19 17.12
N ASP A 55 24.55 4.90 17.11
CA ASP A 55 25.58 5.90 16.85
C ASP A 55 25.41 6.47 15.44
N ARG A 56 25.24 5.61 14.43
CA ARG A 56 24.90 6.02 13.05
C ARG A 56 23.61 6.86 12.98
N PHE A 57 22.62 6.55 13.82
CA PHE A 57 21.38 7.32 13.85
C PHE A 57 21.61 8.76 14.33
N TYR A 58 22.44 8.97 15.35
CA TYR A 58 22.73 10.31 15.86
C TYR A 58 23.73 11.08 14.98
N GLU A 59 24.70 10.38 14.37
CA GLU A 59 25.66 10.96 13.42
C GLU A 59 24.96 11.66 12.25
N GLN A 60 23.81 11.14 11.80
CA GLN A 60 22.98 11.78 10.75
C GLN A 60 22.49 13.19 11.10
N PHE A 61 22.55 13.56 12.37
CA PHE A 61 22.14 14.87 12.89
C PHE A 61 23.32 15.70 13.41
N GLY A 62 24.56 15.25 13.19
CA GLY A 62 25.77 15.91 13.68
C GLY A 62 26.03 15.70 15.17
N ILE A 63 25.35 14.73 15.80
CA ILE A 63 25.51 14.43 17.22
C ILE A 63 26.56 13.34 17.40
N GLU A 64 27.67 13.70 18.03
CA GLU A 64 28.76 12.79 18.38
C GLU A 64 28.79 12.49 19.87
N PHE A 65 29.30 11.31 20.24
CA PHE A 65 29.39 10.87 21.62
C PHE A 65 30.84 10.71 22.09
N ILE A 66 31.11 11.09 23.34
CA ILE A 66 32.35 10.86 24.06
C ILE A 66 32.11 9.71 25.05
N PRO A 67 32.95 8.65 25.06
CA PRO A 67 32.86 7.59 26.06
C PRO A 67 32.96 8.11 27.49
N SER A 68 32.21 7.51 28.40
CA SER A 68 32.30 7.78 29.83
C SER A 68 33.28 6.79 30.46
N GLU A 69 34.37 7.30 31.05
CA GLU A 69 35.41 6.45 31.66
C GLU A 69 35.15 6.16 33.13
N THR A 70 34.31 6.96 33.79
CA THR A 70 34.16 6.97 35.25
C THR A 70 32.84 6.40 35.76
N GLU A 71 31.81 6.28 34.91
CA GLU A 71 30.46 5.92 35.36
C GLU A 71 30.00 4.59 34.78
N SER A 72 29.82 3.59 35.65
CA SER A 72 29.45 2.23 35.23
C SER A 72 28.07 2.10 34.59
N GLN A 73 27.19 3.09 34.76
CA GLN A 73 25.81 3.08 34.25
C GLN A 73 25.66 3.84 32.92
N ILE A 74 26.65 4.65 32.54
CA ILE A 74 26.62 5.49 31.34
C ILE A 74 27.80 5.11 30.47
N THR A 75 27.55 4.74 29.22
CA THR A 75 28.62 4.36 28.28
C THR A 75 29.20 5.55 27.56
N ALA A 76 28.39 6.56 27.25
CA ALA A 76 28.85 7.76 26.56
C ALA A 76 27.89 8.94 26.73
N ARG A 77 28.39 10.14 26.47
CA ARG A 77 27.63 11.40 26.50
C ARG A 77 27.81 12.18 25.21
N SER A 78 26.76 12.86 24.76
CA SER A 78 26.90 13.70 23.57
C SER A 78 27.88 14.86 23.80
N LYS A 79 28.60 15.26 22.76
CA LYS A 79 29.38 16.49 22.76
C LYS A 79 28.49 17.69 22.98
N TYR A 80 29.05 18.75 23.55
CA TYR A 80 28.42 20.06 23.57
C TYR A 80 28.19 20.54 22.14
N MET A 81 26.99 21.03 21.86
CA MET A 81 26.69 21.72 20.60
C MET A 81 25.51 22.67 20.77
N LEU A 82 25.48 23.70 19.93
CA LEU A 82 24.33 24.57 19.74
C LEU A 82 23.35 23.94 18.74
N ALA A 83 22.09 24.33 18.80
CA ALA A 83 21.07 23.85 17.89
C ALA A 83 21.38 24.18 16.42
N GLU A 84 22.08 25.29 16.14
CA GLU A 84 22.53 25.64 14.79
C GLU A 84 23.44 24.59 14.14
N ASN A 85 24.18 23.84 14.95
CA ASN A 85 25.12 22.81 14.49
C ASN A 85 24.44 21.49 14.14
N LEU A 86 23.12 21.35 14.39
CA LEU A 86 22.37 20.16 14.01
C LEU A 86 22.17 20.11 12.48
N THR A 87 22.37 18.94 11.91
CA THR A 87 22.22 18.69 10.45
C THR A 87 20.98 17.84 10.17
N THR A 88 20.40 17.97 8.97
CA THR A 88 19.26 17.13 8.54
C THR A 88 19.42 16.57 7.12
N ASP A 89 20.41 16.99 6.35
CA ASP A 89 20.53 16.66 4.92
C ASP A 89 20.56 15.15 4.66
N ASP A 90 21.38 14.40 5.41
CA ASP A 90 21.48 12.95 5.30
C ASP A 90 20.19 12.26 5.75
N ALA A 91 19.61 12.72 6.87
CA ALA A 91 18.37 12.19 7.40
C ALA A 91 17.21 12.39 6.42
N GLU A 92 17.09 13.58 5.82
CA GLU A 92 16.07 13.93 4.83
C GLU A 92 16.17 13.09 3.57
N ARG A 93 17.37 12.92 3.02
CA ARG A 93 17.59 12.01 1.90
C ARG A 93 17.19 10.58 2.25
N ALA A 94 17.53 10.13 3.45
CA ALA A 94 17.26 8.76 3.87
C ALA A 94 15.77 8.48 4.06
N TRP A 95 15.02 9.32 4.80
CA TRP A 95 13.62 9.01 5.11
C TRP A 95 12.69 9.20 3.90
N ARG A 96 12.99 10.12 2.98
CA ARG A 96 12.17 10.36 1.78
C ARG A 96 12.10 9.19 0.80
N LEU A 97 13.02 8.22 0.92
CA LEU A 97 13.02 7.01 0.08
C LEU A 97 11.84 6.07 0.38
N ASN A 98 11.24 6.15 1.57
CA ASN A 98 10.22 5.19 1.99
C ASN A 98 9.08 5.81 2.81
N ILE A 99 9.17 7.10 3.16
CA ILE A 99 8.12 7.85 3.84
C ILE A 99 7.68 8.99 2.93
N GLN A 100 6.39 9.04 2.65
CA GLN A 100 5.74 10.10 1.89
C GLN A 100 4.89 10.95 2.82
N LYS A 101 5.04 12.28 2.74
CA LYS A 101 4.13 13.22 3.40
C LYS A 101 2.89 13.39 2.52
N VAL A 102 1.72 13.14 3.10
CA VAL A 102 0.42 13.38 2.47
C VAL A 102 -0.43 14.23 3.41
N ASN A 103 -1.20 15.15 2.84
CA ASN A 103 -2.19 15.89 3.61
C ASN A 103 -3.28 14.91 4.07
N ALA A 104 -3.57 14.91 5.37
CA ALA A 104 -4.51 13.97 5.96
C ALA A 104 -5.93 14.13 5.40
N SER A 105 -6.38 15.38 5.19
CA SER A 105 -7.69 15.67 4.63
C SER A 105 -7.80 15.21 3.19
N ASP A 106 -6.81 15.52 2.35
CA ASP A 106 -6.80 15.08 0.95
C ASP A 106 -6.76 13.56 0.84
N TRP A 107 -5.96 12.90 1.69
CA TRP A 107 -5.88 11.45 1.73
C TRP A 107 -7.23 10.82 2.14
N LEU A 108 -7.91 11.38 3.15
CA LEU A 108 -9.22 10.90 3.58
C LEU A 108 -10.27 11.03 2.47
N VAL A 109 -10.29 12.16 1.76
CA VAL A 109 -11.18 12.37 0.61
C VAL A 109 -10.90 11.37 -0.51
N ASP A 110 -9.62 11.10 -0.79
CA ASP A 110 -9.22 10.08 -1.76
C ASP A 110 -9.65 8.66 -1.34
N GLN A 111 -9.53 8.33 -0.05
CA GLN A 111 -10.00 7.04 0.47
C GLN A 111 -11.52 6.89 0.36
N GLN A 112 -12.28 7.94 0.70
CA GLN A 112 -13.74 7.92 0.57
C GLN A 112 -14.17 7.68 -0.88
N ARG A 113 -13.55 8.38 -1.84
CA ARG A 113 -13.83 8.20 -3.27
C ARG A 113 -13.56 6.77 -3.73
N LYS A 114 -12.44 6.19 -3.31
CA LYS A 114 -12.10 4.79 -3.63
C LYS A 114 -13.12 3.80 -3.09
N LEU A 115 -13.64 4.04 -1.88
CA LEU A 115 -14.70 3.22 -1.31
C LEU A 115 -15.99 3.31 -2.15
N GLU A 116 -16.43 4.51 -2.50
CA GLU A 116 -17.62 4.74 -3.34
C GLU A 116 -17.48 4.08 -4.72
N GLU A 117 -16.30 4.18 -5.34
CA GLU A 117 -16.00 3.50 -6.61
C GLU A 117 -16.08 1.98 -6.47
N GLN A 118 -15.49 1.42 -5.42
CA GLN A 118 -15.51 -0.02 -5.15
C GLN A 118 -16.94 -0.53 -4.89
N GLU A 119 -17.73 0.20 -4.10
CA GLU A 119 -19.14 -0.10 -3.86
C GLU A 119 -19.94 -0.08 -5.17
N GLY A 120 -19.68 0.91 -6.03
CA GLY A 120 -20.25 1.01 -7.37
C GLY A 120 -19.90 -0.21 -8.24
N GLN A 121 -18.65 -0.67 -8.22
CA GLN A 121 -18.23 -1.86 -8.95
C GLN A 121 -18.89 -3.14 -8.41
N ILE A 122 -18.97 -3.28 -7.08
CA ILE A 122 -19.65 -4.41 -6.44
C ILE A 122 -21.13 -4.43 -6.83
N ALA A 123 -21.82 -3.30 -6.79
CA ALA A 123 -23.21 -3.19 -7.20
C ALA A 123 -23.41 -3.57 -8.68
N LYS A 124 -22.50 -3.13 -9.55
CA LYS A 124 -22.52 -3.45 -10.99
C LYS A 124 -22.31 -4.94 -11.24
N LEU A 125 -21.37 -5.58 -10.55
CA LEU A 125 -21.11 -7.01 -10.63
C LEU A 125 -22.29 -7.83 -10.10
N LYS A 126 -22.88 -7.44 -8.97
CA LYS A 126 -24.09 -8.07 -8.42
C LYS A 126 -25.26 -8.02 -9.40
N ARG A 127 -25.51 -6.85 -10.01
CA ARG A 127 -26.56 -6.69 -11.05
C ARG A 127 -26.31 -7.60 -12.25
N LYS A 128 -25.06 -7.68 -12.74
CA LYS A 128 -24.69 -8.59 -13.83
C LYS A 128 -24.94 -10.05 -13.46
N ALA A 129 -24.49 -10.47 -12.28
CA ALA A 129 -24.71 -11.84 -11.79
C ALA A 129 -26.21 -12.18 -11.72
N ALA A 130 -27.04 -11.30 -11.17
CA ALA A 130 -28.49 -11.48 -11.11
C ALA A 130 -29.13 -11.55 -12.50
N SER A 131 -28.70 -10.71 -13.44
CA SER A 131 -29.20 -10.74 -14.84
C SER A 131 -28.82 -12.04 -15.56
N LEU A 132 -27.63 -12.57 -15.32
CA LEU A 132 -27.19 -13.85 -15.88
C LEU A 132 -27.95 -15.01 -15.26
N GLN A 133 -28.17 -14.98 -13.93
CA GLN A 133 -28.94 -15.99 -13.23
C GLN A 133 -30.38 -16.04 -13.74
N THR A 134 -31.08 -14.91 -13.81
CA THR A 134 -32.44 -14.84 -14.35
C THR A 134 -32.53 -15.28 -15.81
N THR A 135 -31.51 -14.99 -16.62
CA THR A 135 -31.41 -15.49 -17.99
C THR A 135 -31.28 -17.02 -18.02
N LYS A 136 -30.42 -17.57 -17.16
CA LYS A 136 -30.25 -19.02 -17.00
C LYS A 136 -31.54 -19.69 -16.55
N ASP A 137 -32.20 -19.17 -15.52
CA ASP A 137 -33.47 -19.69 -14.99
C ASP A 137 -34.58 -19.68 -16.06
N ARG A 138 -34.64 -18.61 -16.88
CA ARG A 138 -35.60 -18.53 -18.00
C ARG A 138 -35.33 -19.58 -19.07
N ILE A 139 -34.06 -19.86 -19.38
CA ILE A 139 -33.66 -20.90 -20.33
C ILE A 139 -33.99 -22.28 -19.76
N GLU A 140 -33.68 -22.54 -18.48
CA GLU A 140 -33.97 -23.81 -17.79
C GLU A 140 -35.47 -24.09 -17.67
N ALA A 141 -36.29 -23.05 -17.44
CA ALA A 141 -37.74 -23.21 -17.36
C ALA A 141 -38.40 -23.57 -18.71
N HIS A 142 -37.82 -23.15 -19.84
CA HIS A 142 -38.40 -23.36 -21.16
C HIS A 142 -37.33 -23.67 -22.23
N PRO A 143 -36.63 -24.82 -22.13
CA PRO A 143 -35.44 -25.09 -22.93
C PRO A 143 -35.74 -25.18 -24.43
N TYR A 144 -36.82 -25.87 -24.79
CA TYR A 144 -37.22 -26.04 -26.19
C TYR A 144 -37.71 -24.74 -26.84
N ARG A 145 -38.48 -23.92 -26.11
CA ARG A 145 -38.97 -22.63 -26.62
C ARG A 145 -37.81 -21.66 -26.85
N TYR A 146 -36.85 -21.64 -25.93
CA TYR A 146 -35.64 -20.82 -26.08
C TYR A 146 -34.79 -21.27 -27.27
N ALA A 147 -34.55 -22.59 -27.43
CA ALA A 147 -33.79 -23.13 -28.55
C ALA A 147 -34.44 -22.81 -29.91
N VAL A 148 -35.77 -22.96 -30.03
CA VAL A 148 -36.50 -22.65 -31.27
C VAL A 148 -36.47 -21.15 -31.58
N CYS A 149 -36.73 -20.27 -30.60
CA CYS A 149 -36.62 -18.82 -30.81
C CYS A 149 -35.19 -18.39 -31.17
N ARG A 150 -34.17 -18.99 -30.54
CA ARG A 150 -32.75 -18.72 -30.83
C ARG A 150 -32.36 -19.17 -32.23
N PHE A 151 -32.90 -20.30 -32.69
CA PHE A 151 -32.69 -20.82 -34.03
C PHE A 151 -33.39 -19.92 -35.08
N LEU A 152 -34.64 -19.52 -34.84
CA LEU A 152 -35.41 -18.67 -35.75
C LEU A 152 -34.90 -17.22 -35.84
N THR A 153 -34.16 -16.75 -34.84
CA THR A 153 -33.52 -15.42 -34.84
C THR A 153 -32.09 -15.43 -35.41
N ASN A 154 -31.56 -16.60 -35.76
CA ASN A 154 -30.24 -16.73 -36.37
C ASN A 154 -30.36 -16.68 -37.90
N PRO A 155 -29.75 -15.68 -38.57
CA PRO A 155 -29.85 -15.53 -40.03
C PRO A 155 -29.30 -16.75 -40.80
N LEU A 156 -28.32 -17.47 -40.24
CA LEU A 156 -27.78 -18.68 -40.85
C LEU A 156 -28.73 -19.87 -40.78
N ALA A 157 -29.51 -19.97 -39.70
CA ALA A 157 -30.49 -21.03 -39.51
C ALA A 157 -31.69 -20.89 -40.46
N LEU A 158 -32.10 -19.64 -40.75
CA LEU A 158 -33.08 -19.34 -41.80
C LEU A 158 -32.57 -19.74 -43.19
N GLY A 159 -31.28 -19.51 -43.47
CA GLY A 159 -30.63 -19.97 -44.70
C GLY A 159 -30.66 -21.50 -44.86
N CYS A 160 -30.36 -22.24 -43.79
CA CYS A 160 -30.45 -23.71 -43.80
C CYS A 160 -31.89 -24.22 -44.02
N LEU A 161 -32.88 -23.59 -43.40
CA LEU A 161 -34.30 -23.93 -43.61
C LEU A 161 -34.73 -23.68 -45.07
N ALA A 162 -34.29 -22.58 -45.68
CA ALA A 162 -34.56 -22.29 -47.09
C ALA A 162 -33.94 -23.36 -48.02
N LEU A 163 -32.70 -23.79 -47.74
CA LEU A 163 -32.05 -24.85 -48.52
C LEU A 163 -32.77 -26.20 -48.41
N VAL A 164 -33.21 -26.57 -47.21
CA VAL A 164 -33.99 -27.80 -46.99
C VAL A 164 -35.33 -27.74 -47.71
N ALA A 165 -36.01 -26.60 -47.68
CA ALA A 165 -37.27 -26.41 -48.39
C ALA A 165 -37.10 -26.53 -49.92
N VAL A 166 -36.04 -25.93 -50.47
CA VAL A 166 -35.69 -26.05 -51.90
C VAL A 166 -35.38 -27.50 -52.25
N ALA A 167 -34.58 -28.20 -51.44
CA ALA A 167 -34.27 -29.62 -51.66
C ALA A 167 -35.51 -30.52 -51.62
N PHE A 168 -36.47 -30.26 -50.71
CA PHE A 168 -37.72 -31.01 -50.62
C PHE A 168 -38.65 -30.74 -51.82
N SER A 169 -38.71 -29.50 -52.30
CA SER A 169 -39.47 -29.15 -53.52
C SER A 169 -38.88 -29.86 -54.75
N LEU A 170 -37.56 -29.86 -54.89
CA LEU A 170 -36.88 -30.57 -55.98
C LEU A 170 -37.08 -32.09 -55.90
N ALA A 171 -37.03 -32.68 -54.70
CA ALA A 171 -37.29 -34.10 -54.52
C ALA A 171 -38.73 -34.50 -54.86
N LYS A 172 -39.70 -33.60 -54.66
CA LYS A 172 -41.11 -33.84 -55.00
C LYS A 172 -41.37 -33.77 -56.50
N GLU A 173 -40.64 -32.93 -57.24
CA GLU A 173 -40.69 -32.91 -58.71
C GLU A 173 -40.03 -34.14 -59.36
N VAL A 174 -39.03 -34.74 -58.71
CA VAL A 174 -38.33 -35.93 -59.24
C VAL A 174 -39.12 -37.24 -59.04
N VAL A 175 -40.15 -37.24 -58.19
CA VAL A 175 -40.96 -38.43 -57.85
C VAL A 175 -42.37 -38.38 -58.48
N SER A 176 -42.72 -37.34 -59.24
CA SER A 176 -43.96 -37.23 -60.03
C SER A 176 -43.73 -37.52 -61.51
#